data_AF-A0A2J7ZZ21-F1
#
_entry.id   AF-A0A2J7ZZ21-F1
#
_cell.length_a   1.000
_cell.length_b   1.000
_cell.length_c   1.000
_cell.angle_alpha   90.00
_cell.angle_beta   90.00
_cell.angle_gamma   90.00
#
_symmetry.space_group_name_H-M   'P 1'
#
loop_
_entity.id
_entity.type
_entity.pdbx_description
1 polymer ?
#
loop_
_entity_poly.entity_id
_entity_poly.type
_entity_poly.pdbx_seq_one_letter_code
_entity_poly.pdbx_strand_id
1 'polypeptide(L)'
;PLATAQLGITLRGLRKVEQLLRERFGPKFEAMSTAEVNSCWVEVVTAPKLCRLLEMVELVDPKDVAPPAYFLSHAWSNKAAGLFDFVFEYLANASDNTTVWLDILCINQHEEALAHSQGVHRNAFSYFSSVVQACSAGTIVVLDSKTCSPATRCWCLFEWAHTLATHGPDGLHMQLGPADRAKVFGSINVEQAECFKPEDKVMILSEIKQHHTSSERFDASLKLQLLLEPLSYRVDMRRLLQRADEMGTQWRFEAVSEWLVSEHRLLCISAGAGEGKSTISAALCSSKELSGCITAHHFIKYNDARRLEVVRVVKSLAFQLALRLPVVRGHLLQLDVARVSQLSDMEETFKLLLLQPLQLLWEQQQQQLAAAPDLPMEQVVLLLDALDEADPVTTKANNSPKVCGNQTLQLLTAHLRLLPSNVRLIVTTRPDAAAGQVLPCLDRTFPASVTHLQPSSLRGTAGDVGSSSSNSSSPVEGGIMVWYTAAAAATEPDKPLPYTQFKQAPQLQDVYDLYSAVFRSAAHKWSGSSTEQADRVVDLLAVIMADKEPLSYSFLQQLGLAYVVPLLPGHAHQLFFMDEHRLFMFHKSLGTYRVGGGGRVISTC
;
A
#
# COMPACT_ATOMS: atom_id res chain seq x y z
N PRO A 1 21.93 -5.25 -22.97
CA PRO A 1 22.06 -5.69 -21.56
C PRO A 1 20.75 -5.45 -20.78
N LEU A 2 20.38 -6.32 -19.84
CA LEU A 2 19.18 -6.12 -18.99
C LEU A 2 19.21 -4.80 -18.19
N ALA A 3 20.38 -4.23 -17.91
CA ALA A 3 20.47 -2.92 -17.27
C ALA A 3 19.96 -1.76 -18.14
N THR A 4 20.15 -1.81 -19.47
CA THR A 4 19.67 -0.75 -20.36
C THR A 4 18.18 -0.89 -20.66
N ALA A 5 17.61 -2.08 -20.45
CA ALA A 5 16.20 -2.40 -20.65
C ALA A 5 15.26 -1.66 -19.68
N GLN A 6 15.80 -1.38 -18.50
CA GLN A 6 15.16 -0.68 -17.39
C GLN A 6 15.31 0.84 -17.51
N LEU A 7 15.55 1.35 -18.71
CA LEU A 7 15.56 2.77 -19.00
C LEU A 7 14.29 3.15 -19.74
N GLY A 8 13.72 4.28 -19.35
CA GLY A 8 12.60 4.93 -20.01
C GLY A 8 13.02 6.26 -20.64
N ILE A 9 12.02 7.04 -21.02
CA ILE A 9 12.17 8.36 -21.62
C ILE A 9 11.54 9.42 -20.74
N THR A 10 12.16 10.59 -20.61
CA THR A 10 11.59 11.75 -19.91
C THR A 10 10.33 12.26 -20.62
N LEU A 11 9.44 12.98 -19.92
CA LEU A 11 8.31 13.65 -20.55
C LEU A 11 8.74 14.64 -21.62
N ARG A 12 9.86 15.34 -21.41
CA ARG A 12 10.48 16.20 -22.43
C ARG A 12 10.83 15.40 -23.69
N GLY A 13 11.50 14.26 -23.55
CA GLY A 13 11.84 13.39 -24.67
C GLY A 13 10.61 12.80 -25.34
N LEU A 14 9.62 12.38 -24.57
CA LEU A 14 8.38 11.79 -25.08
C LEU A 14 7.59 12.79 -25.93
N ARG A 15 7.50 14.07 -25.52
CA ARG A 15 6.87 15.13 -26.31
C ARG A 15 7.60 15.37 -27.64
N LYS A 16 8.94 15.31 -27.66
CA LYS A 16 9.70 15.40 -28.91
C LYS A 16 9.40 14.22 -29.84
N VAL A 17 9.30 13.01 -29.29
CA VAL A 17 8.92 11.81 -30.08
C VAL A 17 7.53 11.97 -30.68
N GLU A 18 6.54 12.43 -29.90
CA GLU A 18 5.20 12.70 -30.40
C GLU A 18 5.22 13.78 -31.51
N GLN A 19 5.99 14.85 -31.32
CA GLN A 19 6.15 15.89 -32.34
C GLN A 19 6.72 15.33 -33.64
N LEU A 20 7.75 14.49 -33.58
CA LEU A 20 8.34 13.83 -34.76
C LEU A 20 7.33 12.94 -35.49
N LEU A 21 6.49 12.22 -34.74
CA LEU A 21 5.41 11.40 -35.31
C LEU A 21 4.37 12.27 -36.02
N ARG A 22 3.96 13.38 -35.41
CA ARG A 22 3.02 14.35 -36.00
C ARG A 22 3.59 15.01 -37.26
N GLU A 23 4.87 15.38 -37.26
CA GLU A 23 5.56 15.93 -38.42
C GLU A 23 5.68 14.90 -39.55
N ARG A 24 5.97 13.64 -39.22
CA ARG A 24 6.15 12.56 -40.20
C ARG A 24 4.86 12.13 -40.87
N PHE A 25 3.79 11.93 -40.09
CA PHE A 25 2.54 11.34 -40.57
C PHE A 25 1.42 12.37 -40.77
N GLY A 26 1.59 13.59 -40.28
CA GLY A 26 0.58 14.64 -40.34
C GLY A 26 -0.74 14.18 -39.71
N PRO A 27 -1.90 14.51 -40.33
CA PRO A 27 -3.21 14.13 -39.81
C PRO A 27 -3.45 12.61 -39.69
N LYS A 28 -2.66 11.77 -40.37
CA LYS A 28 -2.83 10.31 -40.30
C LYS A 28 -2.48 9.75 -38.92
N PHE A 29 -1.59 10.42 -38.18
CA PHE A 29 -1.17 9.99 -36.85
C PHE A 29 -2.36 9.80 -35.88
N GLU A 30 -3.38 10.64 -35.99
CA GLU A 30 -4.61 10.58 -35.15
C GLU A 30 -5.41 9.28 -35.29
N ALA A 31 -5.21 8.57 -36.40
CA ALA A 31 -5.89 7.30 -36.68
C ALA A 31 -4.98 6.09 -36.47
N MET A 32 -3.66 6.29 -36.37
CA MET A 32 -2.70 5.21 -36.25
C MET A 32 -2.77 4.55 -34.87
N SER A 33 -2.84 3.23 -34.87
CA SER A 33 -2.63 2.40 -33.70
C SER A 33 -1.15 2.42 -33.26
N THR A 34 -0.88 2.06 -32.01
CA THR A 34 0.51 1.89 -31.55
C THR A 34 1.25 0.81 -32.36
N ALA A 35 0.57 -0.25 -32.80
CA ALA A 35 1.14 -1.26 -33.69
C ALA A 35 1.57 -0.69 -35.05
N GLU A 36 0.77 0.20 -35.63
CA GLU A 36 1.11 0.90 -36.88
C GLU A 36 2.27 1.87 -36.68
N VAL A 37 2.32 2.59 -35.56
CA VAL A 37 3.47 3.45 -35.23
C VAL A 37 4.75 2.62 -35.09
N ASN A 38 4.68 1.45 -34.44
CA ASN A 38 5.82 0.55 -34.29
C ASN A 38 6.37 0.10 -35.65
N SER A 39 5.50 -0.49 -36.48
CA SER A 39 5.88 -1.06 -37.79
C SER A 39 6.23 0.00 -38.84
N CYS A 40 5.53 1.13 -38.87
CA CYS A 40 5.72 2.16 -39.91
C CYS A 40 6.81 3.17 -39.57
N TRP A 41 7.23 3.28 -38.31
CA TRP A 41 8.23 4.27 -37.90
C TRP A 41 9.33 3.68 -37.04
N VAL A 42 9.00 3.11 -35.87
CA VAL A 42 10.02 2.67 -34.90
C VAL A 42 10.95 1.64 -35.52
N GLU A 43 10.41 0.55 -36.08
CA GLU A 43 11.19 -0.50 -36.73
C GLU A 43 11.99 0.06 -37.90
N VAL A 44 11.39 0.94 -38.71
CA VAL A 44 12.03 1.54 -39.89
C VAL A 44 13.25 2.38 -39.52
N VAL A 45 13.12 3.25 -38.51
CA VAL A 45 14.22 4.15 -38.13
C VAL A 45 15.32 3.43 -37.35
N THR A 46 14.97 2.38 -36.60
CA THR A 46 15.94 1.61 -35.80
C THR A 46 16.61 0.47 -36.54
N ALA A 47 16.03 0.01 -37.67
CA ALA A 47 16.57 -1.09 -38.48
C ALA A 47 18.06 -0.96 -38.86
N PRO A 48 18.59 0.22 -39.24
CA PRO A 48 20.00 0.34 -39.61
C PRO A 48 20.98 0.01 -38.47
N LYS A 49 20.55 0.13 -37.22
CA LYS A 49 21.37 -0.13 -36.02
C LYS A 49 20.90 -1.35 -35.21
N LEU A 50 19.78 -1.96 -35.59
CA LEU A 50 19.13 -3.07 -34.88
C LEU A 50 19.02 -2.82 -33.37
N CYS A 51 18.58 -1.61 -33.01
CA CYS A 51 18.63 -1.10 -31.64
C CYS A 51 17.26 -0.62 -31.15
N ARG A 52 17.19 -0.14 -29.91
CA ARG A 52 15.99 0.51 -29.37
C ARG A 52 15.88 1.94 -29.90
N LEU A 53 14.67 2.49 -29.90
CA LEU A 53 14.50 3.91 -30.24
C LEU A 53 15.28 4.81 -29.27
N LEU A 54 15.34 4.46 -27.98
CA LEU A 54 16.11 5.21 -26.98
C LEU A 54 17.63 5.27 -27.27
N GLU A 55 18.15 4.40 -28.12
CA GLU A 55 19.57 4.36 -28.50
C GLU A 55 19.85 5.19 -29.78
N MET A 56 18.80 5.75 -30.40
CA MET A 56 18.89 6.63 -31.58
C MET A 56 19.13 8.06 -31.14
N VAL A 57 20.39 8.45 -30.93
CA VAL A 57 20.79 9.79 -30.45
C VAL A 57 20.31 10.95 -31.32
N GLU A 58 20.06 10.67 -32.60
CA GLU A 58 19.46 11.58 -33.57
C GLU A 58 17.95 11.83 -33.37
N LEU A 59 17.25 10.95 -32.65
CA LEU A 59 15.81 11.02 -32.38
C LEU A 59 15.49 11.24 -30.89
N VAL A 60 16.34 10.74 -30.00
CA VAL A 60 16.19 10.82 -28.55
C VAL A 60 17.49 11.37 -27.95
N ASP A 61 17.40 12.53 -27.29
CA ASP A 61 18.54 13.11 -26.57
C ASP A 61 18.98 12.14 -25.45
N PRO A 62 20.27 11.76 -25.33
CA PRO A 62 20.73 10.91 -24.24
C PRO A 62 20.38 11.43 -22.84
N LYS A 63 20.19 12.74 -22.67
CA LYS A 63 19.73 13.35 -21.40
C LYS A 63 18.26 13.07 -21.09
N ASP A 64 17.49 12.64 -22.08
CA ASP A 64 16.10 12.24 -21.97
C ASP A 64 15.94 10.73 -21.66
N VAL A 65 17.05 9.99 -21.49
CA VAL A 65 17.03 8.56 -21.14
C VAL A 65 17.47 8.35 -19.69
N ALA A 66 16.58 7.79 -18.88
CA ALA A 66 16.83 7.58 -17.45
C ALA A 66 15.92 6.46 -16.88
N PRO A 67 16.21 5.92 -15.67
CA PRO A 67 15.34 4.94 -15.02
C PRO A 67 13.89 5.44 -14.94
N PRO A 68 12.87 4.62 -15.27
CA PRO A 68 11.49 5.05 -15.34
C PRO A 68 10.86 5.25 -13.97
N ALA A 69 10.06 6.30 -13.84
CA ALA A 69 9.12 6.43 -12.72
C ALA A 69 7.89 5.56 -12.97
N TYR A 70 7.33 5.61 -14.18
CA TYR A 70 6.09 4.90 -14.53
C TYR A 70 6.28 3.86 -15.62
N PHE A 71 5.63 2.71 -15.46
CA PHE A 71 5.38 1.76 -16.54
C PHE A 71 4.07 2.09 -17.24
N LEU A 72 4.02 2.07 -18.58
CA LEU A 72 2.79 2.33 -19.34
C LEU A 72 2.16 1.01 -19.83
N SER A 73 1.05 0.61 -19.22
CA SER A 73 0.26 -0.55 -19.65
C SER A 73 -0.83 -0.10 -20.62
N HIS A 74 -0.82 -0.62 -21.85
CA HIS A 74 -1.74 -0.20 -22.92
C HIS A 74 -1.92 -1.28 -23.99
N ALA A 75 -3.00 -1.19 -24.78
CA ALA A 75 -3.23 -2.10 -25.89
C ALA A 75 -2.69 -1.52 -27.21
N TRP A 76 -1.87 -2.29 -27.92
CA TRP A 76 -1.24 -1.85 -29.18
C TRP A 76 -2.22 -1.54 -30.32
N SER A 77 -3.42 -2.11 -30.26
CA SER A 77 -4.50 -1.86 -31.23
C SER A 77 -5.19 -0.52 -31.01
N ASN A 78 -4.98 0.14 -29.88
CA ASN A 78 -5.54 1.46 -29.59
C ASN A 78 -4.71 2.55 -30.27
N LYS A 79 -5.33 3.73 -30.42
CA LYS A 79 -4.72 4.88 -31.08
C LYS A 79 -3.51 5.39 -30.30
N ALA A 80 -2.38 5.55 -30.99
CA ALA A 80 -1.16 6.07 -30.38
C ALA A 80 -1.35 7.50 -29.86
N ALA A 81 -2.00 8.38 -30.64
CA ALA A 81 -2.28 9.76 -30.22
C ALA A 81 -3.04 9.82 -28.88
N GLY A 82 -4.07 8.98 -28.71
CA GLY A 82 -4.82 8.89 -27.45
C GLY A 82 -3.98 8.41 -26.26
N LEU A 83 -2.97 7.56 -26.51
CA LEU A 83 -2.01 7.18 -25.47
C LEU A 83 -1.15 8.36 -25.03
N PHE A 84 -0.61 9.14 -25.96
CA PHE A 84 0.19 10.32 -25.64
C PHE A 84 -0.65 11.36 -24.89
N ASP A 85 -1.83 11.69 -25.40
CA ASP A 85 -2.77 12.64 -24.77
C ASP A 85 -3.08 12.23 -23.32
N PHE A 86 -3.43 10.96 -23.10
CA PHE A 86 -3.74 10.46 -21.76
C PHE A 86 -2.54 10.55 -20.80
N VAL A 87 -1.35 10.16 -21.27
CA VAL A 87 -0.14 10.21 -20.43
C VAL A 87 0.22 11.65 -20.07
N PHE A 88 0.13 12.58 -21.04
CA PHE A 88 0.41 13.99 -20.78
C PHE A 88 -0.65 14.66 -19.91
N GLU A 89 -1.91 14.27 -20.02
CA GLU A 89 -2.97 14.74 -19.12
C GLU A 89 -2.75 14.21 -17.69
N TYR A 90 -2.49 12.91 -17.54
CA TYR A 90 -2.23 12.29 -16.25
C TYR A 90 -1.00 12.90 -15.55
N LEU A 91 0.03 13.26 -16.33
CA LEU A 91 1.29 13.83 -15.86
C LEU A 91 1.42 15.34 -16.14
N ALA A 92 0.31 16.06 -16.30
CA ALA A 92 0.30 17.46 -16.75
C ALA A 92 1.12 18.41 -15.84
N ASN A 93 1.12 18.14 -14.53
CA ASN A 93 1.87 18.92 -13.54
C ASN A 93 3.17 18.24 -13.09
N ALA A 94 3.55 17.10 -13.69
CA ALA A 94 4.79 16.44 -13.37
C ALA A 94 5.99 17.20 -13.98
N SER A 95 7.17 17.05 -13.38
CA SER A 95 8.40 17.62 -13.95
C SER A 95 8.67 17.03 -15.33
N ASP A 96 9.22 17.83 -16.24
CA ASP A 96 9.70 17.39 -17.55
C ASP A 96 10.73 16.25 -17.48
N ASN A 97 11.43 16.11 -16.35
CA ASN A 97 12.38 15.03 -16.09
C ASN A 97 11.70 13.73 -15.59
N THR A 98 10.39 13.73 -15.37
CA THR A 98 9.65 12.51 -15.02
C THR A 98 9.76 11.53 -16.17
N THR A 99 10.11 10.29 -15.88
CA THR A 99 10.39 9.27 -16.88
C THR A 99 9.27 8.24 -16.95
N VAL A 100 8.94 7.85 -18.17
CA VAL A 100 7.98 6.76 -18.44
C VAL A 100 8.64 5.68 -19.27
N TRP A 101 8.18 4.46 -19.10
CA TRP A 101 8.60 3.31 -19.88
C TRP A 101 7.47 2.92 -20.84
N LEU A 102 7.74 3.05 -22.15
CA LEU A 102 6.83 2.68 -23.24
C LEU A 102 7.50 1.60 -24.10
N ASP A 103 6.88 0.43 -24.17
CA ASP A 103 7.45 -0.78 -24.78
C ASP A 103 7.97 -0.58 -26.21
N ILE A 104 7.21 0.08 -27.09
CA ILE A 104 7.62 0.30 -28.49
C ILE A 104 8.89 1.15 -28.58
N LEU A 105 9.18 1.99 -27.60
CA LEU A 105 10.40 2.82 -27.61
C LEU A 105 11.57 2.13 -26.90
N CYS A 106 11.26 1.39 -25.82
CA CYS A 106 12.23 0.89 -24.86
C CYS A 106 12.68 -0.55 -25.16
N ILE A 107 11.87 -1.34 -25.87
CA ILE A 107 12.23 -2.69 -26.32
C ILE A 107 12.87 -2.62 -27.71
N ASN A 108 13.87 -3.49 -27.94
CA ASN A 108 14.44 -3.68 -29.26
C ASN A 108 13.46 -4.51 -30.10
N GLN A 109 12.94 -3.92 -31.18
CA GLN A 109 11.91 -4.53 -32.02
C GLN A 109 12.47 -5.54 -33.04
N HIS A 110 13.80 -5.69 -33.13
CA HIS A 110 14.46 -6.54 -34.13
C HIS A 110 14.82 -7.92 -33.57
N GLU A 111 14.10 -8.96 -34.00
CA GLU A 111 14.31 -10.36 -33.53
C GLU A 111 15.73 -10.89 -33.79
N GLU A 112 16.37 -10.44 -34.87
CA GLU A 112 17.73 -10.84 -35.28
C GLU A 112 18.80 -10.42 -34.26
N ALA A 113 18.62 -9.27 -33.62
CA ALA A 113 19.48 -8.80 -32.54
C ALA A 113 19.22 -9.56 -31.23
N LEU A 114 17.99 -10.06 -31.03
CA LEU A 114 17.60 -10.83 -29.85
C LEU A 114 18.15 -12.27 -29.93
N ALA A 115 18.21 -12.88 -31.11
CA ALA A 115 18.67 -14.26 -31.34
C ALA A 115 20.15 -14.51 -30.97
N HIS A 116 21.00 -13.46 -30.96
CA HIS A 116 22.40 -13.54 -30.54
C HIS A 116 22.58 -13.57 -29.01
N SER A 117 21.50 -13.36 -28.24
CA SER A 117 21.47 -13.56 -26.80
C SER A 117 20.73 -14.87 -26.49
N GLN A 118 21.43 -15.86 -25.92
CA GLN A 118 20.83 -17.15 -25.61
C GLN A 118 19.55 -16.98 -24.76
N GLY A 119 18.40 -17.46 -25.26
CA GLY A 119 17.15 -17.58 -24.50
C GLY A 119 16.09 -16.47 -24.68
N VAL A 120 15.77 -16.08 -25.92
CA VAL A 120 14.86 -14.96 -26.27
C VAL A 120 13.49 -14.99 -25.56
N HIS A 121 12.84 -16.14 -25.42
CA HIS A 121 11.48 -16.22 -24.83
C HIS A 121 11.45 -16.23 -23.29
N ARG A 122 12.49 -16.74 -22.62
CA ARG A 122 12.60 -16.65 -21.15
C ARG A 122 13.03 -15.24 -20.68
N ASN A 123 13.61 -14.44 -21.58
CA ASN A 123 14.14 -13.12 -21.27
C ASN A 123 13.11 -11.99 -21.37
N ALA A 124 12.03 -12.11 -22.17
CA ALA A 124 10.98 -11.09 -22.23
C ALA A 124 10.21 -10.97 -20.90
N PHE A 125 9.90 -12.11 -20.27
CA PHE A 125 9.25 -12.15 -18.95
C PHE A 125 10.06 -11.46 -17.85
N SER A 126 11.35 -11.84 -17.70
CA SER A 126 12.23 -11.23 -16.70
C SER A 126 12.45 -9.75 -16.97
N TYR A 127 12.43 -9.36 -18.25
CA TYR A 127 12.47 -7.97 -18.66
C TYR A 127 11.27 -7.19 -18.10
N PHE A 128 10.03 -7.54 -18.46
CA PHE A 128 8.85 -6.76 -18.05
C PHE A 128 8.67 -6.72 -16.54
N SER A 129 8.76 -7.87 -15.87
CA SER A 129 8.66 -7.94 -14.40
C SER A 129 9.75 -7.10 -13.72
N SER A 130 10.98 -7.12 -14.21
CA SER A 130 12.07 -6.29 -13.67
C SER A 130 11.88 -4.80 -13.93
N VAL A 131 11.29 -4.40 -15.06
CA VAL A 131 10.98 -2.99 -15.34
C VAL A 131 9.86 -2.50 -14.44
N VAL A 132 8.77 -3.27 -14.30
CA VAL A 132 7.70 -2.94 -13.35
C VAL A 132 8.29 -2.78 -11.95
N GLN A 133 9.18 -3.69 -11.53
CA GLN A 133 9.87 -3.58 -10.25
C GLN A 133 10.79 -2.36 -10.12
N ALA A 134 11.46 -1.96 -11.21
CA ALA A 134 12.33 -0.79 -11.23
C ALA A 134 11.55 0.55 -11.23
N CYS A 135 10.27 0.54 -11.63
CA CYS A 135 9.45 1.75 -11.68
C CYS A 135 9.17 2.30 -10.27
N SER A 136 9.61 3.53 -10.02
CA SER A 136 9.52 4.16 -8.69
C SER A 136 8.15 4.75 -8.37
N ALA A 137 7.20 4.74 -9.31
CA ALA A 137 5.87 5.32 -9.17
C ALA A 137 4.73 4.37 -9.62
N GLY A 138 5.03 3.12 -10.02
CA GLY A 138 4.03 2.11 -10.41
C GLY A 138 3.67 2.12 -11.90
N THR A 139 2.44 1.71 -12.22
CA THR A 139 1.95 1.50 -13.59
C THR A 139 0.76 2.39 -13.89
N ILE A 140 0.84 3.13 -15.00
CA ILE A 140 -0.28 3.88 -15.56
C ILE A 140 -1.01 2.98 -16.56
N VAL A 141 -2.29 2.73 -16.32
CA VAL A 141 -3.13 1.97 -17.23
C VAL A 141 -3.83 2.93 -18.18
N VAL A 142 -3.43 2.90 -19.45
CA VAL A 142 -4.01 3.74 -20.50
C VAL A 142 -5.25 3.04 -21.06
N LEU A 143 -6.42 3.49 -20.61
CA LEU A 143 -7.70 2.92 -21.02
C LEU A 143 -8.24 3.64 -22.25
N ASP A 144 -8.35 2.93 -23.37
CA ASP A 144 -9.18 3.35 -24.51
C ASP A 144 -10.25 2.29 -24.77
N SER A 145 -11.39 2.45 -24.10
CA SER A 145 -12.50 1.48 -24.16
C SER A 145 -13.31 1.57 -25.47
N LYS A 146 -13.01 2.54 -26.35
CA LYS A 146 -13.69 2.73 -27.65
C LYS A 146 -13.19 1.73 -28.69
N THR A 147 -11.91 1.37 -28.64
CA THR A 147 -11.28 0.48 -29.63
C THR A 147 -11.07 -0.91 -29.04
N CYS A 148 -10.24 -1.03 -27.99
CA CYS A 148 -9.93 -2.30 -27.32
C CYS A 148 -9.68 -2.06 -25.83
N SER A 149 -10.40 -2.79 -24.97
CA SER A 149 -10.14 -2.75 -23.54
C SER A 149 -8.79 -3.41 -23.24
N PRO A 150 -7.84 -2.75 -22.55
CA PRO A 150 -6.61 -3.41 -22.13
C PRO A 150 -6.86 -4.67 -21.27
N ALA A 151 -8.01 -4.76 -20.59
CA ALA A 151 -8.39 -5.97 -19.84
C ALA A 151 -8.66 -7.21 -20.71
N THR A 152 -8.75 -7.09 -22.04
CA THR A 152 -8.86 -8.24 -22.96
C THR A 152 -7.51 -8.66 -23.54
N ARG A 153 -6.40 -8.06 -23.09
CA ARG A 153 -5.04 -8.35 -23.56
C ARG A 153 -4.26 -9.08 -22.48
N CYS A 154 -3.69 -10.24 -22.81
CA CYS A 154 -3.05 -11.11 -21.82
C CYS A 154 -1.83 -10.44 -21.18
N TRP A 155 -1.02 -9.74 -21.98
CA TRP A 155 0.11 -8.93 -21.51
C TRP A 155 -0.32 -7.83 -20.53
N CYS A 156 -1.39 -7.09 -20.82
CA CYS A 156 -1.88 -6.05 -19.91
C CYS A 156 -2.38 -6.63 -18.58
N LEU A 157 -3.17 -7.72 -18.60
CA LEU A 157 -3.61 -8.38 -17.37
C LEU A 157 -2.42 -8.85 -16.52
N PHE A 158 -1.40 -9.41 -17.19
CA PHE A 158 -0.17 -9.86 -16.56
C PHE A 158 0.60 -8.68 -15.92
N GLU A 159 0.75 -7.55 -16.62
CA GLU A 159 1.36 -6.31 -16.10
C GLU A 159 0.61 -5.78 -14.87
N TRP A 160 -0.73 -5.82 -14.88
CA TRP A 160 -1.53 -5.36 -13.75
C TRP A 160 -1.29 -6.22 -12.51
N ALA A 161 -1.28 -7.55 -12.68
CA ALA A 161 -1.01 -8.47 -11.58
C ALA A 161 0.41 -8.27 -11.00
N HIS A 162 1.41 -8.08 -11.85
CA HIS A 162 2.79 -7.81 -11.40
C HIS A 162 2.89 -6.47 -10.69
N THR A 163 2.17 -5.46 -11.16
CA THR A 163 2.07 -4.15 -10.50
C THR A 163 1.45 -4.31 -9.12
N LEU A 164 0.33 -5.01 -8.98
CA LEU A 164 -0.33 -5.22 -7.69
C LEU A 164 0.53 -6.02 -6.71
N ALA A 165 1.24 -7.05 -7.21
CA ALA A 165 2.17 -7.83 -6.38
C ALA A 165 3.38 -6.99 -5.91
N THR A 166 3.90 -6.13 -6.77
CA THR A 166 5.11 -5.35 -6.50
C THR A 166 4.81 -4.09 -5.72
N HIS A 167 3.89 -3.28 -6.24
CA HIS A 167 3.57 -1.93 -5.78
C HIS A 167 2.28 -1.82 -4.96
N GLY A 168 1.54 -2.92 -4.80
CA GLY A 168 0.26 -2.91 -4.11
C GLY A 168 -0.84 -2.19 -4.88
N PRO A 169 -2.03 -2.03 -4.26
CA PRO A 169 -3.19 -1.39 -4.88
C PRO A 169 -2.94 0.06 -5.31
N ASP A 170 -2.16 0.81 -4.55
CA ASP A 170 -1.83 2.23 -4.81
C ASP A 170 -0.86 2.41 -6.00
N GLY A 171 -0.20 1.34 -6.47
CA GLY A 171 0.73 1.39 -7.59
C GLY A 171 0.09 1.15 -8.96
N LEU A 172 -1.17 0.71 -9.01
CA LEU A 172 -1.90 0.49 -10.26
C LEU A 172 -2.83 1.68 -10.53
N HIS A 173 -2.34 2.64 -11.31
CA HIS A 173 -3.05 3.87 -11.61
C HIS A 173 -4.07 3.64 -12.72
N MET A 174 -5.32 3.42 -12.33
CA MET A 174 -6.43 3.18 -13.24
C MET A 174 -7.59 4.10 -12.89
N GLN A 175 -7.85 5.10 -13.75
CA GLN A 175 -8.96 6.03 -13.57
C GLN A 175 -10.21 5.49 -14.27
N LEU A 176 -11.19 5.05 -13.48
CA LEU A 176 -12.43 4.45 -13.98
C LEU A 176 -13.66 5.02 -13.28
N GLY A 177 -14.60 5.53 -14.07
CA GLY A 177 -15.96 5.76 -13.61
C GLY A 177 -16.70 4.44 -13.34
N PRO A 178 -17.85 4.45 -12.62
CA PRO A 178 -18.60 3.24 -12.27
C PRO A 178 -18.95 2.32 -13.46
N ALA A 179 -19.40 2.91 -14.57
CA ALA A 179 -19.79 2.14 -15.76
C ALA A 179 -18.59 1.50 -16.47
N ASP A 180 -17.51 2.27 -16.66
CA ASP A 180 -16.28 1.75 -17.27
C ASP A 180 -15.65 0.66 -16.40
N ARG A 181 -15.71 0.81 -15.07
CA ARG A 181 -15.26 -0.21 -14.12
C ARG A 181 -16.02 -1.51 -14.28
N ALA A 182 -17.35 -1.46 -14.39
CA ALA A 182 -18.18 -2.64 -14.63
C ALA A 182 -17.81 -3.32 -15.96
N LYS A 183 -17.57 -2.53 -17.02
CA LYS A 183 -17.13 -3.03 -18.33
C LYS A 183 -15.75 -3.72 -18.24
N VAL A 184 -14.77 -3.08 -17.61
CA VAL A 184 -13.42 -3.64 -17.41
C VAL A 184 -13.51 -4.92 -16.59
N PHE A 185 -14.21 -4.90 -15.46
CA PHE A 185 -14.43 -6.07 -14.61
C PHE A 185 -15.03 -7.25 -15.39
N GLY A 186 -16.08 -7.00 -16.18
CA GLY A 186 -16.73 -8.04 -16.98
C GLY A 186 -15.84 -8.61 -18.09
N SER A 187 -14.90 -7.81 -18.60
CA SER A 187 -13.98 -8.22 -19.68
C SER A 187 -12.76 -9.03 -19.22
N ILE A 188 -12.46 -9.08 -17.92
CA ILE A 188 -11.32 -9.85 -17.40
C ILE A 188 -11.60 -11.35 -17.56
N ASN A 189 -10.83 -11.96 -18.44
CA ASN A 189 -10.70 -13.41 -18.58
C ASN A 189 -9.34 -13.70 -19.23
N VAL A 190 -8.35 -14.14 -18.46
CA VAL A 190 -7.00 -14.31 -18.99
C VAL A 190 -6.88 -15.46 -20.00
N GLU A 191 -7.73 -16.48 -19.90
CA GLU A 191 -7.74 -17.59 -20.85
C GLU A 191 -8.30 -17.18 -22.22
N GLN A 192 -9.27 -16.26 -22.22
CA GLN A 192 -9.84 -15.69 -23.45
C GLN A 192 -9.06 -14.47 -23.96
N ALA A 193 -8.17 -13.90 -23.15
CA ALA A 193 -7.40 -12.71 -23.51
C ALA A 193 -6.50 -12.93 -24.74
N GLU A 194 -6.33 -11.88 -25.52
CA GLU A 194 -5.60 -11.88 -26.78
C GLU A 194 -4.10 -11.59 -26.57
N CYS A 195 -3.25 -12.32 -27.30
CA CYS A 195 -1.84 -12.01 -27.51
C CYS A 195 -1.57 -11.86 -29.00
N PHE A 196 -0.61 -11.01 -29.35
CA PHE A 196 -0.14 -10.91 -30.73
C PHE A 196 0.60 -12.19 -31.15
N LYS A 197 1.46 -12.73 -30.28
CA LYS A 197 2.14 -14.02 -30.50
C LYS A 197 1.49 -15.13 -29.65
N PRO A 198 1.07 -16.26 -30.23
CA PRO A 198 0.51 -17.38 -29.48
C PRO A 198 1.46 -17.93 -28.40
N GLU A 199 2.77 -17.92 -28.66
CA GLU A 199 3.82 -18.39 -27.76
C GLU A 199 3.84 -17.57 -26.46
N ASP A 200 3.62 -16.26 -26.56
CA ASP A 200 3.53 -15.38 -25.38
C ASP A 200 2.35 -15.77 -24.50
N LYS A 201 1.21 -16.13 -25.10
CA LYS A 201 0.02 -16.55 -24.34
C LYS A 201 0.30 -17.85 -23.56
N VAL A 202 0.95 -18.81 -24.19
CA VAL A 202 1.34 -20.07 -23.53
C VAL A 202 2.29 -19.79 -22.36
N MET A 203 3.28 -18.94 -22.57
CA MET A 203 4.23 -18.54 -21.53
C MET A 203 3.54 -17.83 -20.36
N ILE A 204 2.73 -16.81 -20.62
CA ILE A 204 2.02 -16.04 -19.59
C ILE A 204 1.08 -16.95 -18.77
N LEU A 205 0.29 -17.81 -19.44
CA LEU A 205 -0.61 -18.72 -18.75
C LEU A 205 0.14 -19.75 -17.89
N SER A 206 1.32 -20.20 -18.33
CA SER A 206 2.18 -21.08 -17.53
C SER A 206 2.64 -20.36 -16.25
N GLU A 207 3.09 -19.12 -16.36
CA GLU A 207 3.54 -18.31 -15.23
C GLU A 207 2.40 -17.98 -14.26
N ILE A 208 1.21 -17.66 -14.78
CA ILE A 208 0.03 -17.45 -13.96
C ILE A 208 -0.30 -18.69 -13.13
N LYS A 209 -0.25 -19.89 -13.73
CA LYS A 209 -0.50 -21.14 -12.99
C LYS A 209 0.56 -21.38 -11.92
N GLN A 210 1.82 -21.05 -12.19
CA GLN A 210 2.91 -21.17 -11.23
C GLN A 210 2.77 -20.21 -10.04
N HIS A 211 2.39 -18.96 -10.28
CA HIS A 211 2.36 -17.91 -9.24
C HIS A 211 1.00 -17.75 -8.55
N HIS A 212 -0.10 -18.01 -9.23
CA HIS A 212 -1.47 -17.78 -8.74
C HIS A 212 -2.27 -19.07 -8.52
N THR A 213 -1.63 -20.25 -8.63
CA THR A 213 -2.25 -21.60 -8.61
C THR A 213 -3.15 -21.90 -9.82
N SER A 214 -3.97 -20.96 -10.29
CA SER A 214 -4.85 -21.15 -11.46
C SER A 214 -5.24 -19.83 -12.13
N SER A 215 -5.69 -19.91 -13.40
CA SER A 215 -6.21 -18.77 -14.17
C SER A 215 -7.42 -18.12 -13.49
N GLU A 216 -8.30 -18.93 -12.91
CA GLU A 216 -9.51 -18.45 -12.23
C GLU A 216 -9.17 -17.66 -10.96
N ARG A 217 -8.14 -18.08 -10.21
CA ARG A 217 -7.68 -17.34 -9.04
C ARG A 217 -7.05 -16.02 -9.42
N PHE A 218 -6.29 -16.00 -10.51
CA PHE A 218 -5.71 -14.80 -11.09
C PHE A 218 -6.80 -13.80 -11.49
N ASP A 219 -7.76 -14.23 -12.32
CA ASP A 219 -8.86 -13.38 -12.76
C ASP A 219 -9.68 -12.86 -11.57
N ALA A 220 -9.97 -13.73 -10.61
CA ALA A 220 -10.67 -13.34 -9.40
C ALA A 220 -9.92 -12.26 -8.61
N SER A 221 -8.59 -12.36 -8.46
CA SER A 221 -7.82 -11.34 -7.74
C SER A 221 -7.88 -9.97 -8.40
N LEU A 222 -7.78 -9.91 -9.74
CA LEU A 222 -7.88 -8.66 -10.50
C LEU A 222 -9.31 -8.08 -10.43
N LYS A 223 -10.32 -8.94 -10.58
CA LYS A 223 -11.73 -8.55 -10.43
C LYS A 223 -12.04 -8.01 -9.04
N LEU A 224 -11.58 -8.67 -7.98
CA LEU A 224 -11.77 -8.22 -6.60
C LEU A 224 -11.04 -6.90 -6.33
N GLN A 225 -9.85 -6.70 -6.91
CA GLN A 225 -9.11 -5.44 -6.82
C GLN A 225 -9.92 -4.28 -7.41
N LEU A 226 -10.54 -4.47 -8.57
CA LEU A 226 -11.40 -3.46 -9.20
C LEU A 226 -12.72 -3.26 -8.46
N LEU A 227 -13.31 -4.33 -7.93
CA LEU A 227 -14.61 -4.28 -7.25
C LEU A 227 -14.52 -3.55 -5.90
N LEU A 228 -13.46 -3.81 -5.14
CA LEU A 228 -13.38 -3.43 -3.73
C LEU A 228 -12.38 -2.29 -3.44
N GLU A 229 -11.44 -1.99 -4.35
CA GLU A 229 -10.45 -0.92 -4.15
C GLU A 229 -9.78 -0.96 -2.75
N PRO A 230 -9.18 -2.10 -2.38
CA PRO A 230 -8.68 -2.32 -1.02
C PRO A 230 -7.50 -1.39 -0.67
N LEU A 231 -7.36 -1.11 0.63
CA LEU A 231 -6.20 -0.41 1.19
C LEU A 231 -4.97 -1.33 1.28
N SER A 232 -3.77 -0.76 1.17
CA SER A 232 -2.49 -1.43 1.48
C SER A 232 -2.07 -1.20 2.93
N TYR A 233 -1.57 -2.26 3.57
CA TYR A 233 -0.91 -2.22 4.89
C TYR A 233 0.56 -2.65 4.84
N ARG A 234 1.10 -2.93 3.64
CA ARG A 234 2.42 -3.57 3.45
C ARG A 234 3.56 -2.73 4.04
N VAL A 235 3.54 -1.42 3.82
CA VAL A 235 4.55 -0.49 4.36
C VAL A 235 4.58 -0.51 5.88
N ASP A 236 3.42 -0.37 6.54
CA ASP A 236 3.37 -0.36 8.00
C ASP A 236 3.82 -1.71 8.55
N MET A 237 3.31 -2.82 8.02
CA MET A 237 3.70 -4.17 8.46
C MET A 237 5.20 -4.40 8.31
N ARG A 238 5.78 -4.13 7.13
CA ARG A 238 7.21 -4.32 6.86
C ARG A 238 8.06 -3.54 7.85
N ARG A 239 7.71 -2.28 8.11
CA ARG A 239 8.46 -1.40 9.02
C ARG A 239 8.29 -1.76 10.48
N LEU A 240 7.09 -2.16 10.90
CA LEU A 240 6.82 -2.61 12.26
C LEU A 240 7.61 -3.90 12.56
N LEU A 241 7.62 -4.85 11.63
CA LEU A 241 8.37 -6.11 11.75
C LEU A 241 9.88 -5.88 11.72
N GLN A 242 10.39 -5.11 10.75
CA GLN A 242 11.81 -4.80 10.65
C GLN A 242 12.34 -4.19 11.96
N ARG A 243 11.61 -3.26 12.57
CA ARG A 243 12.01 -2.68 13.87
C ARG A 243 11.99 -3.70 15.00
N ALA A 244 10.98 -4.57 15.03
CA ALA A 244 10.92 -5.62 16.03
C ALA A 244 12.13 -6.56 15.92
N ASP A 245 12.51 -6.92 14.70
CA ASP A 245 13.66 -7.77 14.38
C ASP A 245 14.98 -7.09 14.75
N GLU A 246 15.15 -5.81 14.40
CA GLU A 246 16.32 -5.00 14.78
C GLU A 246 16.49 -4.90 16.30
N MET A 247 15.38 -4.93 17.04
CA MET A 247 15.37 -4.93 18.51
C MET A 247 15.48 -6.33 19.13
N GLY A 248 15.58 -7.40 18.32
CA GLY A 248 15.66 -8.78 18.79
C GLY A 248 14.41 -9.26 19.52
N THR A 249 13.24 -8.67 19.23
CA THR A 249 11.99 -8.95 19.93
C THR A 249 11.61 -10.42 19.76
N GLN A 250 11.41 -11.12 20.88
CA GLN A 250 10.87 -12.48 20.87
C GLN A 250 9.37 -12.44 21.12
N TRP A 251 8.62 -13.21 20.35
CA TRP A 251 7.16 -13.28 20.44
C TRP A 251 6.73 -14.50 21.25
N ARG A 252 5.70 -14.34 22.09
CA ARG A 252 5.08 -15.40 22.89
C ARG A 252 3.58 -15.42 22.58
N PHE A 253 3.13 -16.35 21.74
CA PHE A 253 1.76 -16.37 21.25
C PHE A 253 0.88 -17.47 21.86
N GLU A 254 1.33 -18.12 22.92
CA GLU A 254 0.60 -19.18 23.61
C GLU A 254 -0.77 -18.71 24.09
N ALA A 255 -0.85 -17.53 24.72
CA ALA A 255 -2.12 -16.95 25.17
C ALA A 255 -3.08 -16.64 24.00
N VAL A 256 -2.55 -16.36 22.81
CA VAL A 256 -3.37 -16.16 21.60
C VAL A 256 -3.84 -17.50 21.06
N SER A 257 -2.98 -18.53 21.03
CA SER A 257 -3.34 -19.90 20.68
C SER A 257 -4.42 -20.48 21.59
N GLU A 258 -4.31 -20.26 22.90
CA GLU A 258 -5.33 -20.64 23.89
C GLU A 258 -6.66 -19.92 23.62
N TRP A 259 -6.61 -18.61 23.32
CA TRP A 259 -7.81 -17.87 22.97
C TRP A 259 -8.47 -18.39 21.68
N LEU A 260 -7.69 -18.76 20.65
CA LEU A 260 -8.19 -19.28 19.37
C LEU A 260 -9.00 -20.58 19.51
N VAL A 261 -8.75 -21.36 20.56
CA VAL A 261 -9.51 -22.60 20.86
C VAL A 261 -10.56 -22.41 21.97
N SER A 262 -10.63 -21.22 22.58
CA SER A 262 -11.63 -20.90 23.60
C SER A 262 -13.02 -20.59 23.00
N GLU A 263 -14.03 -20.38 23.86
CA GLU A 263 -15.36 -19.89 23.46
C GLU A 263 -15.45 -18.36 23.35
N HIS A 264 -14.36 -17.63 23.64
CA HIS A 264 -14.36 -16.17 23.61
C HIS A 264 -14.29 -15.65 22.17
N ARG A 265 -15.17 -14.71 21.82
CA ARG A 265 -15.26 -14.13 20.48
C ARG A 265 -14.31 -12.95 20.27
N LEU A 266 -13.92 -12.25 21.34
CA LEU A 266 -13.08 -11.05 21.27
C LEU A 266 -11.80 -11.22 22.08
N LEU A 267 -10.66 -10.88 21.48
CA LEU A 267 -9.38 -10.66 22.17
C LEU A 267 -9.04 -9.17 22.11
N CYS A 268 -8.86 -8.54 23.27
CA CYS A 268 -8.47 -7.15 23.38
C CYS A 268 -7.04 -7.03 23.90
N ILE A 269 -6.13 -6.47 23.10
CA ILE A 269 -4.77 -6.12 23.51
C ILE A 269 -4.75 -4.64 23.86
N SER A 270 -4.73 -4.33 25.14
CA SER A 270 -4.80 -2.95 25.64
C SER A 270 -3.44 -2.49 26.13
N ALA A 271 -2.98 -1.30 25.73
CA ALA A 271 -1.69 -0.76 26.15
C ALA A 271 -1.58 0.75 25.93
N GLY A 272 -0.62 1.39 26.59
CA GLY A 272 -0.33 2.82 26.42
C GLY A 272 0.19 3.20 25.02
N ALA A 273 0.40 4.51 24.83
CA ALA A 273 0.94 5.05 23.59
C ALA A 273 2.39 4.59 23.37
N GLY A 274 2.71 4.05 22.18
CA GLY A 274 4.09 3.66 21.85
C GLY A 274 4.60 2.38 22.51
N GLU A 275 3.73 1.62 23.20
CA GLU A 275 4.09 0.34 23.85
C GLU A 275 4.06 -0.87 22.90
N GLY A 276 3.93 -0.66 21.59
CA GLY A 276 4.08 -1.71 20.57
C GLY A 276 2.82 -2.52 20.20
N LYS A 277 1.62 -1.96 20.38
CA LYS A 277 0.35 -2.60 19.97
C LYS A 277 0.33 -2.98 18.47
N SER A 278 0.57 -1.99 17.60
CA SER A 278 0.62 -2.21 16.16
C SER A 278 1.74 -3.17 15.75
N THR A 279 2.87 -3.16 16.48
CA THR A 279 3.95 -4.13 16.27
C THR A 279 3.49 -5.56 16.55
N ILE A 280 2.76 -5.77 17.65
CA ILE A 280 2.14 -7.07 17.95
C ILE A 280 1.15 -7.46 16.86
N SER A 281 0.26 -6.55 16.44
CA SER A 281 -0.69 -6.80 15.35
C SER A 281 0.00 -7.25 14.07
N ALA A 282 1.09 -6.58 13.67
CA ALA A 282 1.89 -6.98 12.52
C ALA A 282 2.54 -8.36 12.71
N ALA A 283 3.09 -8.63 13.90
CA ALA A 283 3.70 -9.91 14.24
C ALA A 283 2.67 -11.06 14.22
N LEU A 284 1.46 -10.85 14.73
CA LEU A 284 0.36 -11.80 14.65
C LEU A 284 -0.02 -12.11 13.20
N CYS A 285 -0.13 -11.08 12.35
CA CYS A 285 -0.43 -11.26 10.93
C CYS A 285 0.66 -11.99 10.14
N SER A 286 1.91 -11.97 10.61
CA SER A 286 3.07 -12.60 9.93
C SER A 286 3.62 -13.83 10.65
N SER A 287 3.00 -14.24 11.76
CA SER A 287 3.46 -15.37 12.58
C SER A 287 3.35 -16.68 11.81
N LYS A 288 4.45 -17.44 11.78
CA LYS A 288 4.48 -18.81 11.25
C LYS A 288 3.81 -19.80 12.21
N GLU A 289 3.87 -19.54 13.52
CA GLU A 289 3.24 -20.38 14.55
C GLU A 289 1.72 -20.30 14.45
N LEU A 290 1.20 -19.09 14.22
CA LEU A 290 -0.22 -18.81 14.01
C LEU A 290 -0.57 -18.76 12.51
N SER A 291 0.21 -19.43 11.66
CA SER A 291 0.17 -19.25 10.20
C SER A 291 -1.24 -19.38 9.65
N GLY A 292 -1.77 -18.28 9.12
CA GLY A 292 -3.09 -18.21 8.50
C GLY A 292 -4.27 -18.03 9.46
N CYS A 293 -4.05 -17.95 10.78
CA CYS A 293 -5.12 -17.72 11.75
C CYS A 293 -5.80 -16.37 11.54
N ILE A 294 -5.04 -15.30 11.25
CA ILE A 294 -5.61 -13.98 10.93
C ILE A 294 -6.05 -13.97 9.47
N THR A 295 -7.36 -14.03 9.25
CA THR A 295 -7.94 -14.10 7.91
C THR A 295 -7.93 -12.73 7.22
N ALA A 296 -8.24 -11.67 7.96
CA ALA A 296 -8.20 -10.30 7.48
C ALA A 296 -7.82 -9.32 8.61
N HIS A 297 -7.21 -8.19 8.25
CA HIS A 297 -6.80 -7.18 9.21
C HIS A 297 -7.01 -5.76 8.69
N HIS A 298 -7.10 -4.81 9.60
CA HIS A 298 -7.18 -3.39 9.32
C HIS A 298 -6.39 -2.60 10.37
N PHE A 299 -5.45 -1.76 9.91
CA PHE A 299 -4.67 -0.86 10.77
C PHE A 299 -5.30 0.54 10.73
N ILE A 300 -6.00 0.90 11.80
CA ILE A 300 -6.66 2.19 11.94
C ILE A 300 -5.58 3.25 12.13
N LYS A 301 -5.71 4.37 11.43
CA LYS A 301 -4.71 5.43 11.47
C LYS A 301 -5.36 6.81 11.48
N TYR A 302 -5.13 7.57 12.54
CA TYR A 302 -5.85 8.84 12.80
C TYR A 302 -5.60 9.92 11.73
N ASN A 303 -4.45 9.86 11.06
CA ASN A 303 -4.05 10.76 9.97
C ASN A 303 -4.15 10.10 8.59
N ASP A 304 -4.95 9.03 8.46
CA ASP A 304 -5.33 8.43 7.19
C ASP A 304 -6.86 8.28 7.14
N ALA A 305 -7.56 9.25 6.56
CA ALA A 305 -9.00 9.30 6.37
C ALA A 305 -9.49 8.09 5.59
N ARG A 306 -8.68 7.53 4.68
CA ARG A 306 -9.01 6.29 3.98
C ARG A 306 -9.11 5.11 4.95
N ARG A 307 -8.33 5.12 6.04
CA ARG A 307 -8.35 4.13 7.13
C ARG A 307 -9.35 4.45 8.24
N LEU A 308 -10.02 5.60 8.17
CA LEU A 308 -11.13 5.96 9.07
C LEU A 308 -12.50 5.81 8.39
N GLU A 309 -12.53 5.82 7.07
CA GLU A 309 -13.74 5.72 6.25
C GLU A 309 -14.25 4.27 6.22
N VAL A 310 -15.40 4.04 6.86
CA VAL A 310 -15.88 2.69 7.17
C VAL A 310 -16.21 1.85 5.94
N VAL A 311 -16.68 2.44 4.84
CA VAL A 311 -16.95 1.69 3.60
C VAL A 311 -15.66 1.11 3.05
N ARG A 312 -14.57 1.89 2.99
CA ARG A 312 -13.23 1.40 2.62
C ARG A 312 -12.68 0.36 3.58
N VAL A 313 -12.92 0.50 4.89
CA VAL A 313 -12.53 -0.52 5.89
C VAL A 313 -13.21 -1.85 5.56
N VAL A 314 -14.53 -1.83 5.38
CA VAL A 314 -15.33 -3.02 5.08
C VAL A 314 -14.93 -3.65 3.74
N LYS A 315 -14.76 -2.84 2.69
CA LYS A 315 -14.27 -3.31 1.38
C LYS A 315 -12.89 -3.98 1.47
N SER A 316 -11.99 -3.41 2.26
CA SER A 316 -10.63 -3.95 2.46
C SER A 316 -10.62 -5.27 3.24
N LEU A 317 -11.52 -5.42 4.23
CA LEU A 317 -11.70 -6.69 4.94
C LEU A 317 -12.30 -7.75 4.00
N ALA A 318 -13.35 -7.39 3.25
CA ALA A 318 -14.00 -8.29 2.29
C ALA A 318 -13.03 -8.78 1.21
N PHE A 319 -12.13 -7.90 0.73
CA PHE A 319 -11.08 -8.27 -0.22
C PHE A 319 -10.15 -9.34 0.34
N GLN A 320 -9.62 -9.14 1.55
CA GLN A 320 -8.72 -10.11 2.19
C GLN A 320 -9.42 -11.46 2.45
N LEU A 321 -10.68 -11.42 2.89
CA LEU A 321 -11.49 -12.62 3.08
C LEU A 321 -11.69 -13.37 1.75
N ALA A 322 -12.03 -12.67 0.67
CA ALA A 322 -12.23 -13.28 -0.65
C ALA A 322 -10.95 -13.88 -1.25
N LEU A 323 -9.77 -13.35 -0.93
CA LEU A 323 -8.52 -13.97 -1.36
C LEU A 323 -8.27 -15.33 -0.69
N ARG A 324 -8.83 -15.57 0.50
CA ARG A 324 -8.62 -16.80 1.30
C ARG A 324 -9.80 -17.78 1.24
N LEU A 325 -11.03 -17.27 1.22
CA LEU A 325 -12.26 -18.03 1.40
C LEU A 325 -13.01 -18.14 0.07
N PRO A 326 -13.03 -19.33 -0.58
CA PRO A 326 -13.64 -19.50 -1.90
C PRO A 326 -15.13 -19.13 -1.94
N VAL A 327 -15.87 -19.39 -0.86
CA VAL A 327 -17.32 -19.09 -0.76
C VAL A 327 -17.54 -17.57 -0.79
N VAL A 328 -16.79 -16.83 0.02
CA VAL A 328 -16.84 -15.36 0.06
C VAL A 328 -16.49 -14.78 -1.31
N ARG A 329 -15.42 -15.28 -1.95
CA ARG A 329 -15.03 -14.87 -3.30
C ARG A 329 -16.13 -15.08 -4.33
N GLY A 330 -16.71 -16.29 -4.34
CA GLY A 330 -17.77 -16.64 -5.29
C GLY A 330 -18.97 -15.71 -5.15
N HIS A 331 -19.35 -15.38 -3.91
CA HIS A 331 -20.44 -14.44 -3.64
C HIS A 331 -20.11 -13.02 -4.09
N LEU A 332 -18.94 -12.48 -3.72
CA LEU A 332 -18.56 -11.10 -4.06
C LEU A 332 -18.42 -10.88 -5.57
N LEU A 333 -17.91 -11.87 -6.32
CA LEU A 333 -17.76 -11.78 -7.77
C LEU A 333 -19.10 -11.76 -8.54
N GLN A 334 -20.22 -12.07 -7.88
CA GLN A 334 -21.56 -12.01 -8.46
C GLN A 334 -22.25 -10.66 -8.21
N LEU A 335 -21.64 -9.77 -7.42
CA LEU A 335 -22.23 -8.47 -7.11
C LEU A 335 -22.18 -7.52 -8.31
N ASP A 336 -23.16 -6.61 -8.37
CA ASP A 336 -23.17 -5.52 -9.34
C ASP A 336 -22.03 -4.52 -9.03
N VAL A 337 -21.09 -4.40 -9.97
CA VAL A 337 -19.88 -3.58 -9.81
C VAL A 337 -20.22 -2.10 -9.64
N ALA A 338 -21.20 -1.61 -10.39
CA ALA A 338 -21.60 -0.20 -10.33
C ALA A 338 -22.22 0.13 -8.96
N ARG A 339 -23.09 -0.74 -8.45
CA ARG A 339 -23.66 -0.64 -7.11
C ARG A 339 -22.58 -0.63 -6.04
N VAL A 340 -21.64 -1.58 -6.09
CA VAL A 340 -20.55 -1.67 -5.09
C VAL A 340 -19.66 -0.41 -5.12
N SER A 341 -19.41 0.16 -6.31
CA SER A 341 -18.63 1.39 -6.45
C SER A 341 -19.31 2.62 -5.83
N GLN A 342 -20.65 2.60 -5.71
CA GLN A 342 -21.47 3.71 -5.20
C GLN A 342 -21.91 3.54 -3.74
N LEU A 343 -21.52 2.44 -3.08
CA LEU A 343 -21.78 2.23 -1.66
C LEU A 343 -21.22 3.39 -0.82
N SER A 344 -22.06 3.93 0.05
CA SER A 344 -21.72 5.02 0.98
C SER A 344 -22.28 4.80 2.39
N ASP A 345 -23.27 3.92 2.55
CA ASP A 345 -23.86 3.58 3.84
C ASP A 345 -23.11 2.43 4.53
N MET A 346 -22.86 2.58 5.84
CA MET A 346 -22.15 1.60 6.65
C MET A 346 -22.90 0.27 6.74
N GLU A 347 -24.21 0.32 7.01
CA GLU A 347 -25.01 -0.88 7.27
C GLU A 347 -25.19 -1.70 5.99
N GLU A 348 -25.54 -1.04 4.88
CA GLU A 348 -25.65 -1.69 3.57
C GLU A 348 -24.31 -2.32 3.15
N THR A 349 -23.21 -1.56 3.27
CA THR A 349 -21.88 -2.06 2.91
C THR A 349 -21.50 -3.28 3.75
N PHE A 350 -21.68 -3.21 5.07
CA PHE A 350 -21.43 -4.32 5.98
C PHE A 350 -22.26 -5.55 5.62
N LYS A 351 -23.57 -5.36 5.40
CA LYS A 351 -24.49 -6.46 5.06
C LYS A 351 -24.05 -7.16 3.78
N LEU A 352 -23.83 -6.38 2.73
CA LEU A 352 -23.53 -6.88 1.39
C LEU A 352 -22.14 -7.53 1.31
N LEU A 353 -21.13 -6.92 1.92
CA LEU A 353 -19.73 -7.31 1.69
C LEU A 353 -19.15 -8.24 2.76
N LEU A 354 -19.74 -8.29 3.97
CA LEU A 354 -19.27 -9.14 5.06
C LEU A 354 -20.34 -10.09 5.58
N LEU A 355 -21.50 -9.58 6.00
CA LEU A 355 -22.50 -10.40 6.68
C LEU A 355 -23.03 -11.52 5.80
N GLN A 356 -23.58 -11.18 4.63
CA GLN A 356 -24.14 -12.15 3.68
C GLN A 356 -23.11 -13.22 3.24
N PRO A 357 -21.91 -12.87 2.75
CA PRO A 357 -20.95 -13.89 2.34
C PRO A 357 -20.45 -14.77 3.49
N LEU A 358 -20.30 -14.24 4.71
CA LEU A 358 -19.88 -15.03 5.87
C LEU A 358 -21.01 -15.90 6.43
N GLN A 359 -22.27 -15.46 6.31
CA GLN A 359 -23.44 -16.30 6.61
C GLN A 359 -23.51 -17.50 5.68
N LEU A 360 -23.32 -17.29 4.37
CA LEU A 360 -23.26 -18.39 3.39
C LEU A 360 -22.17 -19.40 3.72
N LEU A 361 -20.97 -18.92 4.07
CA LEU A 361 -19.86 -19.78 4.51
C LEU A 361 -20.24 -20.58 5.76
N TRP A 362 -20.84 -19.93 6.76
CA TRP A 362 -21.26 -20.56 8.00
C TRP A 362 -22.33 -21.64 7.78
N GLU A 363 -23.35 -21.35 6.98
CA GLU A 363 -24.41 -22.30 6.64
C GLU A 363 -23.87 -23.53 5.91
N GLN A 364 -22.95 -23.32 4.96
CA GLN A 364 -22.29 -24.41 4.26
C GLN A 364 -21.44 -25.27 5.22
N GLN A 365 -20.68 -24.65 6.13
CA GLN A 365 -19.90 -25.38 7.13
C GLN A 365 -20.79 -26.18 8.09
N GLN A 366 -21.94 -25.63 8.52
CA GLN A 366 -22.91 -26.33 9.36
C GLN A 366 -23.47 -27.57 8.68
N GLN A 367 -23.80 -27.48 7.39
CA GLN A 367 -24.26 -28.64 6.61
C GLN A 367 -23.16 -29.70 6.47
N GLN A 368 -21.91 -29.29 6.26
CA GLN A 368 -20.76 -30.20 6.20
C GLN A 368 -20.51 -30.89 7.54
N LEU A 369 -20.60 -30.15 8.65
CA LEU A 369 -20.42 -30.69 10.00
C LEU A 369 -21.56 -31.66 10.37
N ALA A 370 -22.80 -31.38 9.95
CA ALA A 370 -23.91 -32.31 10.14
C ALA A 370 -23.71 -33.63 9.37
N ALA A 371 -23.05 -33.59 8.20
CA ALA A 371 -22.73 -34.77 7.41
C ALA A 371 -21.45 -35.50 7.90
N ALA A 372 -20.50 -34.77 8.48
CA ALA A 372 -19.23 -35.28 8.99
C ALA A 372 -18.83 -34.53 10.28
N PRO A 373 -19.29 -35.01 11.46
CA PRO A 373 -19.11 -34.32 12.74
C PRO A 373 -17.65 -34.11 13.19
N ASP A 374 -16.72 -34.90 12.65
CA ASP A 374 -15.30 -34.83 13.01
C ASP A 374 -14.53 -33.72 12.26
N LEU A 375 -15.15 -33.03 11.29
CA LEU A 375 -14.50 -31.95 10.56
C LEU A 375 -14.33 -30.71 11.44
N PRO A 376 -13.12 -30.11 11.52
CA PRO A 376 -12.94 -28.88 12.27
C PRO A 376 -13.65 -27.73 11.54
N MET A 377 -14.38 -26.93 12.32
CA MET A 377 -15.00 -25.72 11.82
C MET A 377 -13.92 -24.66 11.54
N GLU A 378 -13.82 -24.23 10.29
CA GLU A 378 -12.89 -23.17 9.89
C GLU A 378 -13.29 -21.83 10.55
N GLN A 379 -12.40 -21.33 11.40
CA GLN A 379 -12.54 -20.04 12.09
C GLN A 379 -12.11 -18.89 11.19
N VAL A 380 -12.82 -17.77 11.28
CA VAL A 380 -12.47 -16.53 10.59
C VAL A 380 -12.06 -15.50 11.64
N VAL A 381 -10.82 -15.01 11.59
CA VAL A 381 -10.34 -14.02 12.56
C VAL A 381 -10.10 -12.68 11.87
N LEU A 382 -10.78 -11.64 12.36
CA LEU A 382 -10.60 -10.26 11.91
C LEU A 382 -9.79 -9.49 12.95
N LEU A 383 -8.70 -8.85 12.53
CA LEU A 383 -7.88 -7.99 13.41
C LEU A 383 -8.14 -6.51 13.11
N LEU A 384 -8.54 -5.73 14.12
CA LEU A 384 -8.65 -4.27 14.05
C LEU A 384 -7.61 -3.64 14.98
N ASP A 385 -6.52 -3.14 14.41
CA ASP A 385 -5.45 -2.51 15.17
C ASP A 385 -5.77 -1.04 15.45
N ALA A 386 -5.49 -0.62 16.69
CA ALA A 386 -5.50 0.75 17.18
C ALA A 386 -6.86 1.46 17.10
N LEU A 387 -7.91 0.87 17.71
CA LEU A 387 -9.25 1.47 17.80
C LEU A 387 -9.24 2.91 18.34
N ASP A 388 -8.28 3.23 19.22
CA ASP A 388 -8.08 4.58 19.76
C ASP A 388 -7.70 5.63 18.70
N GLU A 389 -7.22 5.22 17.54
CA GLU A 389 -6.88 6.14 16.46
C GLU A 389 -8.08 6.65 15.68
N ALA A 390 -9.24 6.02 15.81
CA ALA A 390 -10.50 6.50 15.25
C ALA A 390 -11.29 7.41 16.21
N ASP A 391 -10.76 7.72 17.40
CA ASP A 391 -11.40 8.64 18.31
C ASP A 391 -11.49 10.05 17.70
N PRO A 392 -12.65 10.73 17.84
CA PRO A 392 -12.80 12.09 17.32
C PRO A 392 -11.81 13.02 18.01
N VAL A 393 -11.19 13.92 17.24
CA VAL A 393 -10.35 14.98 17.79
C VAL A 393 -11.24 15.84 18.70
N THR A 394 -10.92 15.88 19.99
CA THR A 394 -11.75 16.52 21.02
C THR A 394 -12.00 17.98 20.70
N THR A 395 -13.24 18.34 20.34
CA THR A 395 -13.72 19.70 20.53
C THR A 395 -13.99 19.88 22.02
N LYS A 396 -13.38 20.88 22.64
CA LYS A 396 -13.58 21.24 24.06
C LYS A 396 -14.98 21.81 24.34
N ALA A 397 -16.05 21.14 23.91
CA ALA A 397 -17.41 21.63 24.11
C ALA A 397 -18.39 20.50 24.48
N ASN A 398 -18.84 20.59 25.73
CA ASN A 398 -20.10 20.11 26.31
C ASN A 398 -20.16 18.70 26.95
N ASN A 399 -20.72 18.73 28.16
CA ASN A 399 -20.85 17.69 29.19
C ASN A 399 -21.82 16.55 28.82
N SER A 400 -21.50 15.80 27.76
CA SER A 400 -22.08 14.47 27.53
C SER A 400 -21.16 13.67 26.62
N PRO A 401 -20.64 12.50 27.03
CA PRO A 401 -19.77 11.69 26.17
C PRO A 401 -20.62 11.12 25.03
N LYS A 402 -20.52 11.70 23.83
CA LYS A 402 -20.94 10.98 22.64
C LYS A 402 -19.95 9.83 22.45
N VAL A 403 -20.39 8.62 22.79
CA VAL A 403 -19.83 7.35 22.29
C VAL A 403 -19.79 7.34 20.75
N CYS A 404 -20.51 8.26 20.10
CA CYS A 404 -20.84 8.32 18.66
C CYS A 404 -19.86 9.10 17.76
N GLY A 405 -18.56 9.18 18.09
CA GLY A 405 -17.57 9.79 17.18
C GLY A 405 -16.63 8.77 16.51
N ASN A 406 -16.35 7.66 17.19
CA ASN A 406 -15.47 6.62 16.68
C ASN A 406 -16.27 5.65 15.79
N GLN A 407 -16.27 5.91 14.48
CA GLN A 407 -17.05 5.13 13.52
C GLN A 407 -16.57 3.67 13.43
N THR A 408 -15.30 3.39 13.73
CA THR A 408 -14.78 2.01 13.75
C THR A 408 -15.28 1.23 14.98
N LEU A 409 -15.37 1.89 16.15
CA LEU A 409 -16.01 1.30 17.32
C LEU A 409 -17.51 1.09 17.07
N GLN A 410 -18.19 2.00 16.36
CA GLN A 410 -19.57 1.80 15.92
C GLN A 410 -19.70 0.60 14.98
N LEU A 411 -18.81 0.46 13.98
CA LEU A 411 -18.76 -0.71 13.10
C LEU A 411 -18.66 -2.00 13.93
N LEU A 412 -17.77 -2.04 14.92
CA LEU A 412 -17.60 -3.22 15.78
C LEU A 412 -18.84 -3.52 16.62
N THR A 413 -19.38 -2.51 17.29
CA THR A 413 -20.42 -2.66 18.32
C THR A 413 -21.84 -2.74 17.78
N ALA A 414 -22.09 -2.25 16.57
CA ALA A 414 -23.38 -2.32 15.90
C ALA A 414 -23.43 -3.42 14.83
N HIS A 415 -22.30 -3.68 14.14
CA HIS A 415 -22.30 -4.52 12.94
C HIS A 415 -21.45 -5.78 13.09
N LEU A 416 -20.14 -5.70 13.36
CA LEU A 416 -19.27 -6.90 13.38
C LEU A 416 -19.71 -7.95 14.42
N ARG A 417 -20.33 -7.53 15.53
CA ARG A 417 -20.93 -8.45 16.51
C ARG A 417 -22.01 -9.38 15.92
N LEU A 418 -22.66 -8.98 14.83
CA LEU A 418 -23.73 -9.70 14.14
C LEU A 418 -23.21 -10.80 13.21
N LEU A 419 -21.89 -10.82 12.95
CA LEU A 419 -21.27 -11.87 12.14
C LEU A 419 -21.44 -13.24 12.82
N PRO A 420 -21.44 -14.34 12.03
CA PRO A 420 -21.60 -15.70 12.56
C PRO A 420 -20.57 -16.06 13.64
N SER A 421 -20.87 -17.09 14.43
CA SER A 421 -20.07 -17.45 15.61
C SER A 421 -18.67 -18.00 15.31
N ASN A 422 -18.37 -18.51 14.10
CA ASN A 422 -16.99 -18.79 13.68
C ASN A 422 -16.17 -17.52 13.45
N VAL A 423 -16.79 -16.34 13.41
CA VAL A 423 -16.07 -15.08 13.24
C VAL A 423 -15.66 -14.54 14.61
N ARG A 424 -14.35 -14.48 14.82
CA ARG A 424 -13.67 -13.95 16.00
C ARG A 424 -12.95 -12.64 15.67
N LEU A 425 -12.74 -11.83 16.70
CA LEU A 425 -12.21 -10.49 16.58
C LEU A 425 -10.98 -10.32 17.48
N ILE A 426 -9.89 -9.79 16.93
CA ILE A 426 -8.77 -9.26 17.71
C ILE A 426 -8.83 -7.74 17.58
N VAL A 427 -8.75 -7.03 18.70
CA VAL A 427 -8.68 -5.58 18.71
C VAL A 427 -7.50 -5.10 19.54
N THR A 428 -6.90 -3.98 19.13
CA THR A 428 -5.94 -3.28 19.98
C THR A 428 -6.42 -1.86 20.26
N THR A 429 -6.19 -1.38 21.48
CA THR A 429 -6.63 -0.04 21.90
C THR A 429 -5.83 0.48 23.09
N ARG A 430 -6.05 1.73 23.47
CA ARG A 430 -5.53 2.26 24.74
C ARG A 430 -6.58 2.15 25.85
N PRO A 431 -6.16 1.94 27.12
CA PRO A 431 -7.09 1.97 28.24
C PRO A 431 -7.86 3.29 28.39
N ASP A 432 -7.26 4.42 28.00
CA ASP A 432 -7.83 5.76 28.10
C ASP A 432 -8.64 6.20 26.87
N ALA A 433 -8.72 5.35 25.83
CA ALA A 433 -9.44 5.61 24.59
C ALA A 433 -10.93 5.92 24.84
N ALA A 434 -11.48 6.88 24.08
CA ALA A 434 -12.82 7.43 24.23
C ALA A 434 -13.16 7.78 25.70
N ALA A 435 -12.24 8.43 26.42
CA ALA A 435 -12.37 8.73 27.85
C ALA A 435 -12.58 7.47 28.72
N GLY A 436 -11.81 6.42 28.41
CA GLY A 436 -11.87 5.12 29.08
C GLY A 436 -13.13 4.29 28.76
N GLN A 437 -13.90 4.65 27.73
CA GLN A 437 -15.16 3.97 27.41
C GLN A 437 -15.00 2.80 26.44
N VAL A 438 -13.86 2.66 25.75
CA VAL A 438 -13.67 1.56 24.79
C VAL A 438 -13.76 0.19 25.48
N LEU A 439 -12.96 -0.07 26.53
CA LEU A 439 -12.96 -1.38 27.19
C LEU A 439 -14.33 -1.76 27.78
N PRO A 440 -15.01 -0.90 28.57
CA PRO A 440 -16.36 -1.19 29.05
C PRO A 440 -17.40 -1.35 27.94
N CYS A 441 -17.20 -0.72 26.78
CA CYS A 441 -18.06 -0.90 25.62
C CYS A 441 -17.86 -2.28 24.99
N LEU A 442 -16.63 -2.76 24.88
CA LEU A 442 -16.31 -4.10 24.39
C LEU A 442 -16.94 -5.19 25.29
N ASP A 443 -16.77 -5.08 26.61
CA ASP A 443 -17.33 -6.06 27.57
C ASP A 443 -18.86 -6.11 27.53
N ARG A 444 -19.53 -4.96 27.33
CA ARG A 444 -21.00 -4.90 27.14
C ARG A 444 -21.45 -5.47 25.81
N THR A 445 -20.62 -5.33 24.76
CA THR A 445 -20.95 -5.79 23.41
C THR A 445 -20.79 -7.31 23.30
N PHE A 446 -19.80 -7.87 24.00
CA PHE A 446 -19.48 -9.30 24.04
C PHE A 446 -19.48 -9.84 25.49
N PRO A 447 -20.66 -9.94 26.15
CA PRO A 447 -20.73 -10.35 27.55
C PRO A 447 -20.08 -11.72 27.79
N ALA A 448 -19.17 -11.79 28.77
CA ALA A 448 -18.41 -13.00 29.13
C ALA A 448 -17.66 -13.67 27.96
N SER A 449 -17.32 -12.91 26.92
CA SER A 449 -16.70 -13.41 25.69
C SER A 449 -15.51 -12.55 25.24
N VAL A 450 -14.89 -11.84 26.19
CA VAL A 450 -13.70 -10.99 25.98
C VAL A 450 -12.52 -11.53 26.78
N THR A 451 -11.40 -11.78 26.10
CA THR A 451 -10.09 -11.98 26.73
C THR A 451 -9.30 -10.68 26.64
N HIS A 452 -8.73 -10.23 27.76
CA HIS A 452 -7.86 -9.05 27.81
C HIS A 452 -6.41 -9.48 27.97
N LEU A 453 -5.53 -8.98 27.10
CA LEU A 453 -4.09 -9.18 27.18
C LEU A 453 -3.35 -7.84 27.19
N GLN A 454 -2.13 -7.88 27.73
CA GLN A 454 -1.18 -6.78 27.69
C GLN A 454 -0.01 -7.15 26.76
N PRO A 455 0.64 -6.18 26.10
CA PRO A 455 1.82 -6.45 25.26
C PRO A 455 2.96 -7.20 25.96
N SER A 456 3.12 -7.02 27.27
CA SER A 456 4.13 -7.73 28.07
C SER A 456 3.89 -9.24 28.11
N SER A 457 2.64 -9.69 28.03
CA SER A 457 2.30 -11.12 27.97
C SER A 457 2.63 -11.76 26.62
N LEU A 458 2.88 -10.95 25.59
CA LEU A 458 3.09 -11.40 24.21
C LEU A 458 4.55 -11.22 23.74
N ARG A 459 5.42 -10.73 24.61
CA ARG A 459 6.84 -10.49 24.34
C ARG A 459 7.72 -11.22 25.35
N GLY A 460 8.85 -11.74 24.88
CA GLY A 460 9.93 -12.27 25.72
C GLY A 460 11.18 -11.40 25.65
N THR A 461 11.99 -11.41 26.71
CA THR A 461 13.37 -10.90 26.68
C THR A 461 14.34 -12.02 26.33
N ALA A 462 15.40 -11.69 25.58
CA ALA A 462 16.51 -12.61 25.30
C ALA A 462 17.29 -12.85 26.61
N GLY A 463 16.85 -13.84 27.39
CA GLY A 463 17.43 -14.18 28.71
C GLY A 463 16.62 -15.20 29.51
N ASP A 464 15.35 -15.41 29.16
CA ASP A 464 14.44 -16.26 29.93
C ASP A 464 14.63 -17.79 29.72
N VAL A 465 15.63 -18.20 28.94
CA VAL A 465 16.00 -19.61 28.81
C VAL A 465 17.30 -19.86 29.58
N GLY A 466 17.16 -20.05 30.89
CA GLY A 466 18.14 -20.72 31.75
C GLY A 466 19.46 -19.97 32.00
N SER A 467 19.51 -19.15 33.06
CA SER A 467 20.49 -19.28 34.16
C SER A 467 20.52 -18.00 35.00
N SER A 468 20.51 -18.20 36.32
CA SER A 468 20.89 -17.21 37.31
C SER A 468 22.36 -16.82 37.14
N SER A 469 22.65 -15.69 36.46
CA SER A 469 23.89 -14.95 36.68
C SER A 469 23.73 -13.47 36.30
N SER A 470 23.90 -12.63 37.31
CA SER A 470 23.91 -11.18 37.26
C SER A 470 25.19 -10.65 36.61
N ASN A 471 25.04 -9.83 35.57
CA ASN A 471 25.87 -8.68 35.16
C ASN A 471 26.04 -8.62 33.63
N SER A 472 25.02 -8.06 32.97
CA SER A 472 25.21 -7.24 31.78
C SER A 472 24.16 -6.12 31.83
N SER A 473 24.55 -4.91 31.47
CA SER A 473 23.66 -3.74 31.44
C SER A 473 22.58 -3.94 30.38
N SER A 474 21.49 -4.58 30.77
CA SER A 474 20.28 -4.73 29.94
C SER A 474 19.66 -3.35 29.67
N PRO A 475 19.04 -3.12 28.49
CA PRO A 475 18.16 -1.98 28.30
C PRO A 475 17.05 -2.05 29.36
N VAL A 476 16.69 -0.90 29.94
CA VAL A 476 15.59 -0.80 30.91
C VAL A 476 14.35 -1.48 30.33
N GLU A 477 13.82 -2.50 31.02
CA GLU A 477 12.53 -3.13 30.67
C GLU A 477 11.42 -2.07 30.79
N GLY A 478 10.74 -1.80 29.67
CA GLY A 478 9.68 -0.78 29.57
C GLY A 478 10.18 0.57 29.03
N GLY A 479 9.30 1.27 28.29
CA GLY A 479 9.58 2.57 27.67
C GLY A 479 8.88 2.76 26.32
N ILE A 480 8.84 4.00 25.84
CA ILE A 480 8.23 4.34 24.54
C ILE A 480 9.18 3.96 23.40
N MET A 481 8.82 2.93 22.62
CA MET A 481 9.65 2.36 21.55
C MET A 481 10.03 3.38 20.45
N VAL A 482 9.16 4.37 20.24
CA VAL A 482 9.32 5.48 19.28
C VAL A 482 10.53 6.36 19.61
N TRP A 483 10.99 6.34 20.87
CA TRP A 483 12.12 7.13 21.34
C TRP A 483 13.42 6.80 20.59
N TYR A 484 13.72 5.52 20.35
CA TYR A 484 14.99 5.13 19.72
C TYR A 484 15.16 5.71 18.32
N THR A 485 14.09 5.74 17.53
CA THR A 485 14.13 6.37 16.20
C THR A 485 14.19 7.89 16.27
N ALA A 486 13.45 8.51 17.20
CA ALA A 486 13.54 9.96 17.42
C ALA A 486 14.96 10.38 17.86
N ALA A 487 15.60 9.56 18.69
CA ALA A 487 16.97 9.78 19.17
C ALA A 487 17.98 9.70 18.03
N ALA A 488 17.88 8.66 17.18
CA ALA A 488 18.71 8.54 15.99
C ALA A 488 18.55 9.73 15.02
N ALA A 489 17.33 10.27 14.90
CA ALA A 489 17.08 11.44 14.07
C ALA A 489 17.67 12.74 14.63
N ALA A 490 17.80 12.85 15.95
CA ALA A 490 18.34 14.02 16.64
C ALA A 490 19.88 14.05 16.64
N THR A 491 20.53 12.98 16.21
CA THR A 491 22.00 12.83 16.28
C THR A 491 22.68 13.01 14.95
N GLU A 492 23.82 13.69 14.96
CA GLU A 492 24.69 13.79 13.78
C GLU A 492 25.31 12.42 13.47
N PRO A 493 25.55 12.09 12.17
CA PRO A 493 26.02 10.76 11.74
C PRO A 493 27.27 10.24 12.46
N ASP A 494 28.12 11.14 12.94
CA ASP A 494 29.43 10.83 13.54
C ASP A 494 29.51 11.09 15.05
N LYS A 495 28.39 11.41 15.71
CA LYS A 495 28.35 11.57 17.17
C LYS A 495 27.62 10.40 17.82
N PRO A 496 28.20 9.78 18.87
CA PRO A 496 27.50 8.75 19.63
C PRO A 496 26.18 9.33 20.17
N LEU A 497 25.13 8.51 20.19
CA LEU A 497 23.82 8.89 20.71
C LEU A 497 24.00 9.57 22.08
N PRO A 498 23.68 10.88 22.25
CA PRO A 498 23.93 11.62 23.49
C PRO A 498 23.16 11.12 24.71
N TYR A 499 22.39 10.04 24.57
CA TYR A 499 21.36 9.64 25.51
C TYR A 499 21.45 8.15 25.91
N THR A 500 22.65 7.55 25.88
CA THR A 500 22.91 6.20 26.39
C THR A 500 22.96 6.11 27.94
N GLN A 501 22.49 7.14 28.66
CA GLN A 501 22.57 7.22 30.13
C GLN A 501 21.23 7.46 30.84
N PHE A 502 20.10 7.06 30.26
CA PHE A 502 18.86 7.09 31.02
C PHE A 502 18.84 5.98 32.07
N LYS A 503 18.81 6.36 33.35
CA LYS A 503 18.57 5.45 34.49
C LYS A 503 17.10 5.02 34.61
N GLN A 504 16.21 5.55 33.76
CA GLN A 504 14.75 5.37 33.80
C GLN A 504 14.20 5.13 32.39
N ALA A 505 13.05 4.46 32.29
CA ALA A 505 12.37 4.20 31.01
C ALA A 505 11.91 5.51 30.33
N PRO A 506 12.19 5.71 29.02
CA PRO A 506 11.85 6.94 28.31
C PRO A 506 10.34 7.18 28.24
N GLN A 507 9.94 8.43 28.46
CA GLN A 507 8.57 8.94 28.48
C GLN A 507 8.23 9.72 27.21
N LEU A 508 6.95 10.09 27.04
CA LEU A 508 6.49 10.77 25.83
C LEU A 508 7.09 12.17 25.66
N GLN A 509 7.34 12.84 26.79
CA GLN A 509 7.98 14.15 26.79
C GLN A 509 9.41 14.09 26.25
N ASP A 510 10.18 13.05 26.59
CA ASP A 510 11.54 12.85 26.08
C ASP A 510 11.55 12.75 24.54
N VAL A 511 10.52 12.14 23.96
CA VAL A 511 10.34 12.06 22.50
C VAL A 511 10.07 13.44 21.88
N TYR A 512 9.28 14.28 22.54
CA TYR A 512 8.98 15.63 22.06
C TYR A 512 10.19 16.57 22.12
N ASP A 513 11.04 16.40 23.12
CA ASP A 513 12.28 17.16 23.24
C ASP A 513 13.25 16.79 22.11
N LEU A 514 13.33 15.51 21.74
CA LEU A 514 14.09 15.05 20.58
C LEU A 514 13.55 15.60 19.26
N TYR A 515 12.24 15.58 19.04
CA TYR A 515 11.66 16.22 17.85
C TYR A 515 11.99 17.71 17.80
N SER A 516 11.94 18.41 18.93
CA SER A 516 12.34 19.82 19.00
C SER A 516 13.78 20.04 18.56
N ALA A 517 14.71 19.18 18.97
CA ALA A 517 16.10 19.24 18.54
C ALA A 517 16.25 19.03 17.02
N VAL A 518 15.56 18.01 16.47
CA VAL A 518 15.57 17.73 15.02
C VAL A 518 15.09 18.92 14.21
N PHE A 519 13.95 19.50 14.58
CA PHE A 519 13.34 20.61 13.85
C PHE A 519 14.17 21.89 13.96
N ARG A 520 14.76 22.19 15.13
CA ARG A 520 15.67 23.34 15.29
C ARG A 520 16.91 23.18 14.41
N SER A 521 17.51 21.99 14.38
CA SER A 521 18.67 21.70 13.54
C SER A 521 18.34 21.88 12.05
N ALA A 522 17.17 21.41 11.61
CA ALA A 522 16.72 21.62 10.24
C ALA A 522 16.50 23.11 9.91
N ALA A 523 15.87 23.87 10.81
CA ALA A 523 15.65 25.30 10.63
C ALA A 523 16.97 26.09 10.51
N HIS A 524 17.98 25.75 11.31
CA HIS A 524 19.32 26.35 11.17
C HIS A 524 19.94 26.08 9.79
N LYS A 525 19.78 24.86 9.24
CA LYS A 525 20.26 24.55 7.89
C LYS A 525 19.52 25.38 6.82
N TRP A 526 18.22 25.60 7.00
CA TRP A 526 17.43 26.39 6.06
C TRP A 526 17.81 27.87 6.06
N SER A 527 18.19 28.43 7.21
CA SER A 527 18.65 29.83 7.30
C SER A 527 19.92 30.13 6.48
N GLY A 528 20.69 29.10 6.11
CA GLY A 528 21.84 29.20 5.20
C GLY A 528 21.55 28.81 3.73
N SER A 529 20.31 28.42 3.41
CA SER A 529 19.86 28.03 2.06
C SER A 529 19.07 29.16 1.37
N SER A 530 18.65 29.00 0.11
CA SER A 530 17.79 30.01 -0.51
C SER A 530 16.45 30.10 0.22
N THR A 531 15.99 31.31 0.51
CA THR A 531 14.73 31.57 1.23
C THR A 531 13.54 30.82 0.62
N GLU A 532 13.53 30.71 -0.71
CA GLU A 532 12.52 29.97 -1.47
C GLU A 532 12.47 28.47 -1.14
N GLN A 533 13.62 27.80 -0.90
CA GLN A 533 13.61 26.38 -0.53
C GLN A 533 13.06 26.15 0.88
N ALA A 534 13.39 27.06 1.81
CA ALA A 534 12.88 27.01 3.19
C ALA A 534 11.35 27.14 3.20
N ASP A 535 10.81 28.12 2.47
CA ASP A 535 9.36 28.35 2.35
C ASP A 535 8.64 27.11 1.79
N ARG A 536 9.22 26.47 0.78
CA ARG A 536 8.65 25.25 0.18
C ARG A 536 8.65 24.05 1.13
N VAL A 537 9.64 23.93 2.01
CA VAL A 537 9.62 22.89 3.06
C VAL A 537 8.52 23.18 4.09
N VAL A 538 8.31 24.44 4.45
CA VAL A 538 7.21 24.86 5.33
C VAL A 538 5.86 24.56 4.68
N ASP A 539 5.68 24.89 3.40
CA ASP A 539 4.50 24.55 2.61
C ASP A 539 4.23 23.05 2.62
N LEU A 540 5.24 22.23 2.30
CA LEU A 540 5.10 20.77 2.32
C LEU A 540 4.73 20.25 3.71
N LEU A 541 5.36 20.77 4.75
CA LEU A 541 5.03 20.44 6.14
C LEU A 541 3.60 20.86 6.52
N ALA A 542 3.06 21.94 5.96
CA ALA A 542 1.68 22.35 6.16
C ALA A 542 0.72 21.43 5.41
N VAL A 543 1.05 21.07 4.16
CA VAL A 543 0.27 20.10 3.36
C VAL A 543 0.23 18.73 4.05
N ILE A 544 1.36 18.20 4.55
CA ILE A 544 1.39 16.92 5.29
C ILE A 544 0.50 16.96 6.54
N MET A 545 0.38 18.11 7.19
CA MET A 545 -0.43 18.25 8.40
C MET A 545 -1.91 18.50 8.11
N ALA A 546 -2.22 19.16 6.99
CA ALA A 546 -3.57 19.41 6.53
C ALA A 546 -4.16 18.18 5.86
N ASP A 547 -3.32 17.44 5.14
CA ASP A 547 -3.73 16.21 4.49
C ASP A 547 -4.05 15.16 5.54
N LYS A 548 -5.16 14.48 5.27
CA LYS A 548 -5.62 13.40 6.11
C LYS A 548 -5.25 12.07 5.49
N GLU A 549 -4.33 11.98 4.54
CA GLU A 549 -3.78 10.71 4.07
C GLU A 549 -2.29 10.84 3.70
N PRO A 550 -1.52 9.74 3.61
CA PRO A 550 -0.17 9.80 3.09
C PRO A 550 -0.16 10.30 1.63
N LEU A 551 0.42 11.49 1.40
CA LEU A 551 0.48 12.15 0.09
C LEU A 551 1.15 11.24 -0.95
N SER A 552 0.52 11.03 -2.11
CA SER A 552 1.17 10.29 -3.19
C SER A 552 2.32 11.09 -3.79
N TYR A 553 3.34 10.40 -4.30
CA TYR A 553 4.44 11.03 -5.01
C TYR A 553 3.95 11.81 -6.24
N SER A 554 2.99 11.24 -6.98
CA SER A 554 2.34 11.92 -8.10
C SER A 554 1.68 13.23 -7.67
N PHE A 555 0.98 13.24 -6.53
CA PHE A 555 0.34 14.45 -6.02
C PHE A 555 1.37 15.48 -5.54
N LEU A 556 2.45 15.04 -4.90
CA LEU A 556 3.58 15.91 -4.54
C LEU A 556 4.25 16.52 -5.77
N GLN A 557 4.34 15.78 -6.88
CA GLN A 557 4.81 16.32 -8.15
C GLN A 557 3.82 17.34 -8.70
N GLN A 558 2.52 17.06 -8.65
CA GLN A 558 1.49 18.00 -9.10
C GLN A 558 1.49 19.31 -8.31
N LEU A 559 1.85 19.28 -7.02
CA LEU A 559 2.02 20.46 -6.19
C LEU A 559 3.37 21.17 -6.39
N GLY A 560 4.30 20.59 -7.15
CA GLY A 560 5.67 21.10 -7.28
C GLY A 560 6.49 20.97 -5.99
N LEU A 561 6.12 20.07 -5.07
CA LEU A 561 6.76 19.90 -3.76
C LEU A 561 7.59 18.62 -3.63
N ALA A 562 7.59 17.75 -4.65
CA ALA A 562 8.33 16.48 -4.60
C ALA A 562 9.84 16.65 -4.35
N TYR A 563 10.47 17.69 -4.89
CA TYR A 563 11.92 17.90 -4.79
C TYR A 563 12.39 18.33 -3.39
N VAL A 564 11.49 18.84 -2.53
CA VAL A 564 11.82 19.26 -1.17
C VAL A 564 11.61 18.16 -0.12
N VAL A 565 11.09 16.99 -0.50
CA VAL A 565 10.93 15.84 0.41
C VAL A 565 12.24 15.45 1.12
N PRO A 566 13.41 15.37 0.45
CA PRO A 566 14.68 15.05 1.12
C PRO A 566 15.13 16.11 2.13
N LEU A 567 14.56 17.32 2.08
CA LEU A 567 14.88 18.44 2.95
C LEU A 567 14.02 18.46 4.23
N LEU A 568 13.05 17.54 4.36
CA LEU A 568 12.20 17.45 5.55
C LEU A 568 13.02 17.13 6.81
N PRO A 569 12.67 17.71 7.97
CA PRO A 569 13.37 17.46 9.23
C PRO A 569 13.40 15.98 9.60
N GLY A 570 14.59 15.40 9.70
CA GLY A 570 14.77 13.99 10.04
C GLY A 570 14.45 13.01 8.90
N HIS A 571 14.36 13.46 7.64
CA HIS A 571 14.17 12.57 6.48
C HIS A 571 15.26 11.49 6.38
N ALA A 572 16.53 11.87 6.57
CA ALA A 572 17.67 10.93 6.57
C ALA A 572 17.55 9.81 7.62
N HIS A 573 16.77 10.04 8.67
CA HIS A 573 16.53 9.09 9.77
C HIS A 573 15.07 8.62 9.81
N GLN A 574 14.36 8.75 8.68
CA GLN A 574 13.03 8.20 8.44
C GLN A 574 11.92 8.76 9.36
N LEU A 575 12.04 10.01 9.86
CA LEU A 575 10.89 10.70 10.47
C LEU A 575 9.81 11.03 9.43
N PHE A 576 10.26 11.37 8.22
CA PHE A 576 9.47 11.40 7.01
C PHE A 576 10.17 10.52 5.97
N PHE A 577 9.41 9.73 5.22
CA PHE A 577 10.01 8.84 4.23
C PHE A 577 9.04 8.54 3.09
N MET A 578 9.59 8.29 1.91
CA MET A 578 8.86 7.76 0.76
C MET A 578 8.89 6.22 0.80
N ASP A 579 7.74 5.58 0.64
CA ASP A 579 7.60 4.11 0.48
C ASP A 579 6.30 3.85 -0.29
N GLU A 580 6.20 2.76 -1.06
CA GLU A 580 5.04 2.44 -1.92
C GLU A 580 4.33 3.68 -2.51
N HIS A 581 5.11 4.58 -3.12
CA HIS A 581 4.62 5.77 -3.83
C HIS A 581 3.95 6.84 -2.97
N ARG A 582 4.11 6.81 -1.64
CA ARG A 582 3.53 7.79 -0.72
C ARG A 582 4.54 8.30 0.31
N LEU A 583 4.32 9.54 0.76
CA LEU A 583 5.07 10.17 1.83
C LEU A 583 4.42 9.86 3.19
N PHE A 584 5.16 9.17 4.04
CA PHE A 584 4.71 8.76 5.36
C PHE A 584 5.37 9.58 6.46
N MET A 585 4.60 9.80 7.54
CA MET A 585 5.13 10.20 8.84
C MET A 585 5.43 8.97 9.69
N PHE A 586 6.57 9.01 10.38
CA PHE A 586 7.05 7.91 11.22
C PHE A 586 6.05 7.44 12.28
N HIS A 587 5.45 8.38 13.01
CA HIS A 587 4.57 8.05 14.13
C HIS A 587 3.64 9.23 14.48
N LYS A 588 2.48 8.92 15.04
CA LYS A 588 1.46 9.89 15.50
C LYS A 588 2.01 10.97 16.43
N SER A 589 2.96 10.61 17.30
CA SER A 589 3.61 11.55 18.22
C SER A 589 4.21 12.75 17.50
N LEU A 590 4.70 12.59 16.27
CA LEU A 590 5.24 13.68 15.47
C LEU A 590 4.15 14.70 15.07
N GLY A 591 2.96 14.22 14.70
CA GLY A 591 1.81 15.08 14.43
C GLY A 591 1.29 15.75 15.70
N THR A 592 1.15 15.00 16.79
CA THR A 592 0.73 15.53 18.10
C THR A 592 1.67 16.61 18.60
N TYR A 593 2.99 16.41 18.48
CA TYR A 593 4.01 17.42 18.82
C TYR A 593 3.77 18.75 18.10
N ARG A 594 3.44 18.71 16.80
CA ARG A 594 3.22 19.93 16.00
C ARG A 594 1.93 20.65 16.38
N VAL A 595 0.83 19.90 16.60
CA VAL A 595 -0.47 20.47 17.02
C VAL A 595 -0.41 21.04 18.46
N GLY A 596 0.35 20.40 19.35
CA GLY A 596 0.50 20.79 20.76
C GLY A 596 1.36 22.03 21.04
N GLY A 597 1.78 22.78 20.02
CA GLY A 597 2.55 24.02 20.17
C GLY A 597 4.05 23.90 19.90
N GLY A 598 4.59 22.68 19.74
CA GLY A 598 5.97 22.46 19.29
C GLY A 598 6.22 22.96 17.85
N GLY A 599 5.18 23.06 17.04
CA GLY A 599 5.24 23.61 15.68
C GLY A 599 5.57 25.11 15.58
N ARG A 600 5.50 25.87 16.69
CA ARG A 600 5.85 27.31 16.69
C ARG A 600 7.34 27.58 16.45
N VAL A 601 8.20 26.57 16.56
CA VAL A 601 9.64 26.67 16.31
C VAL A 601 9.94 27.01 14.84
N ILE A 602 9.04 26.66 13.91
CA ILE A 602 9.22 26.92 12.47
C ILE A 602 8.69 28.30 12.05
N SER A 603 7.61 28.80 12.68
CA SER A 603 7.03 30.11 12.35
C SER A 603 7.87 31.31 12.81
N THR A 604 8.93 31.06 13.59
CA THR A 604 9.79 32.09 14.19
C THR A 604 11.21 32.10 13.59
N CYS A 605 11.47 31.33 12.53
CA CYS A 605 12.74 31.31 11.81
C CYS A 605 12.62 32.03 10.47
#